data_AF-C7NXW9-F1
#
_entry.id   AF-C7NXW9-F1
#
_cell.length_a   1.000
_cell.length_b   1.000
_cell.length_c   1.000
_cell.angle_alpha   90.00
_cell.angle_beta   90.00
_cell.angle_gamma   90.00
#
_symmetry.space_group_name_H-M   'P 1'
#
loop_
_entity.id
_entity.type
_entity.pdbx_description
1 polymer ?
#
loop_
_entity_poly.entity_id
_entity_poly.type
_entity_poly.pdbx_seq_one_letter_code
_entity_poly.pdbx_strand_id
1 'polypeptide(L)'
;MSEETIHESSETRSRRGIASYFRRLARRFATGEPAPADEEQTVTVSAPPEADLETEVEREGERLNLEIEVAWTEDGDDVDTDAAASKATFELFEDSAEEWRWRLVHDNGNVIADGGEGYASAQKAEQGLESVRSNAPGANVIDQSKDDESQDGGSDATFELFADSAGQWRWRLVHDNGNIIADGGQGYSSKQKAKQGLRSVKQNVRGAQVEREE
;
A
#
# COMPACT_ATOMS: atom_id res chain seq x y z
N MET A 1 -9.02 0.58 -36.01
CA MET A 1 -9.38 1.28 -34.77
C MET A 1 -8.19 2.15 -34.42
N SER A 2 -8.40 3.41 -34.04
CA SER A 2 -7.31 4.24 -33.52
C SER A 2 -6.91 3.70 -32.15
N GLU A 3 -5.60 3.67 -31.87
CA GLU A 3 -5.11 3.42 -30.52
C GLU A 3 -5.63 4.54 -29.60
N GLU A 4 -6.21 4.14 -28.46
CA GLU A 4 -6.67 5.03 -27.41
C GLU A 4 -5.97 4.63 -26.11
N THR A 5 -5.23 5.57 -25.52
CA THR A 5 -4.57 5.36 -24.22
C THR A 5 -5.52 5.79 -23.10
N ILE A 6 -5.99 4.83 -22.30
CA ILE A 6 -6.88 5.09 -21.16
C ILE A 6 -6.10 5.68 -19.96
N HIS A 7 -4.91 5.14 -19.68
CA HIS A 7 -4.05 5.58 -18.59
C HIS A 7 -2.57 5.40 -18.97
N GLU A 8 -1.73 6.37 -18.58
CA GLU A 8 -0.28 6.31 -18.71
C GLU A 8 0.36 6.84 -17.42
N SER A 9 1.30 6.09 -16.85
CA SER A 9 2.14 6.55 -15.76
C SER A 9 3.58 6.05 -15.92
N SER A 10 4.55 6.88 -15.52
CA SER A 10 5.97 6.56 -15.58
C SER A 10 6.65 6.99 -14.28
N GLU A 11 7.34 6.05 -13.64
CA GLU A 11 8.02 6.30 -12.37
C GLU A 11 9.31 5.48 -12.30
N THR A 12 10.37 6.09 -11.77
CA THR A 12 11.61 5.37 -11.48
C THR A 12 11.46 4.56 -10.19
N ARG A 13 11.55 3.23 -10.28
CA ARG A 13 11.44 2.33 -9.12
C ARG A 13 12.71 1.53 -8.89
N SER A 14 13.00 1.24 -7.62
CA SER A 14 14.03 0.25 -7.28
C SER A 14 13.62 -1.16 -7.76
N ARG A 15 14.60 -2.07 -7.91
CA ARG A 15 14.32 -3.48 -8.26
C ARG A 15 13.29 -4.13 -7.32
N ARG A 16 13.32 -3.77 -6.03
CA ARG A 16 12.37 -4.27 -5.03
C ARG A 16 10.98 -3.65 -5.17
N GLY A 17 10.91 -2.37 -5.55
CA GLY A 17 9.67 -1.67 -5.90
C GLY A 17 8.97 -2.36 -7.08
N ILE A 18 9.70 -2.57 -8.18
CA ILE A 18 9.22 -3.30 -9.36
C ILE A 18 8.72 -4.71 -8.97
N ALA A 19 9.51 -5.46 -8.19
CA ALA A 19 9.10 -6.79 -7.76
C ALA A 19 7.85 -6.77 -6.85
N SER A 20 7.64 -5.71 -6.07
CA SER A 20 6.45 -5.56 -5.21
C SER A 20 5.21 -5.22 -6.02
N TYR A 21 5.37 -4.39 -7.06
CA TYR A 21 4.34 -4.11 -8.04
C TYR A 21 3.90 -5.39 -8.75
N PHE A 22 4.82 -6.16 -9.33
CA PHE A 22 4.49 -7.42 -10.00
C PHE A 22 3.84 -8.46 -9.09
N ARG A 23 4.28 -8.58 -7.83
CA ARG A 23 3.62 -9.48 -6.86
C ARG A 23 2.18 -9.06 -6.57
N ARG A 24 1.86 -7.77 -6.63
CA ARG A 24 0.51 -7.24 -6.44
C ARG A 24 -0.37 -7.62 -7.63
N LEU A 25 0.09 -7.33 -8.85
CA LEU A 25 -0.59 -7.70 -10.09
C LEU A 25 -0.83 -9.22 -10.17
N ALA A 26 0.22 -10.02 -9.97
CA ALA A 26 0.13 -11.48 -10.03
C ALA A 26 -0.89 -12.06 -9.05
N ARG A 27 -1.02 -11.49 -7.83
CA ARG A 27 -2.04 -11.94 -6.87
C ARG A 27 -3.45 -11.63 -7.37
N ARG A 28 -3.69 -10.40 -7.86
CA ARG A 28 -5.00 -9.94 -8.32
C ARG A 28 -5.48 -10.73 -9.53
N PHE A 29 -4.60 -10.94 -10.52
CA PHE A 29 -4.88 -11.81 -11.66
C PHE A 29 -5.18 -13.24 -11.22
N ALA A 30 -4.41 -13.80 -10.28
CA ALA A 30 -4.67 -15.16 -9.78
C ALA A 30 -6.01 -15.31 -9.05
N THR A 31 -6.56 -14.24 -8.49
CA THR A 31 -7.84 -14.25 -7.77
C THR A 31 -9.01 -13.69 -8.59
N GLY A 32 -8.76 -13.18 -9.81
CA GLY A 32 -9.76 -12.47 -10.61
C GLY A 32 -10.25 -11.16 -9.96
N GLU A 33 -9.48 -10.58 -9.03
CA GLU A 33 -9.81 -9.26 -8.47
C GLU A 33 -9.22 -8.17 -9.37
N PRO A 34 -9.84 -6.98 -9.45
CA PRO A 34 -9.29 -5.85 -10.21
C PRO A 34 -7.85 -5.53 -9.77
N ALA A 35 -6.96 -5.43 -10.75
CA ALA A 35 -5.54 -5.15 -10.56
C ALA A 35 -5.27 -3.66 -10.78
N PRO A 36 -4.62 -2.95 -9.84
CA PRO A 36 -4.32 -1.54 -10.04
C PRO A 36 -3.28 -1.37 -11.17
N ALA A 37 -3.62 -0.54 -12.16
CA ALA A 37 -2.75 -0.18 -13.29
C ALA A 37 -1.81 0.98 -12.97
N ASP A 38 -2.05 1.67 -11.86
CA ASP A 38 -1.28 2.79 -11.37
C ASP A 38 -0.86 2.59 -9.90
N GLU A 39 0.07 3.42 -9.41
CA GLU A 39 0.50 3.30 -8.02
C GLU A 39 -0.46 3.94 -7.03
N GLU A 40 -1.21 4.96 -7.44
CA GLU A 40 -2.26 5.56 -6.61
C GLU A 40 -3.45 4.59 -6.45
N GLN A 41 -3.49 3.52 -7.25
CA GLN A 41 -4.54 2.51 -7.26
C GLN A 41 -5.92 3.13 -7.53
N THR A 42 -5.93 4.09 -8.45
CA THR A 42 -7.11 4.84 -8.92
C THR A 42 -7.65 4.28 -10.23
N VAL A 43 -6.81 3.57 -10.98
CA VAL A 43 -7.20 2.86 -12.20
C VAL A 43 -7.02 1.38 -11.96
N THR A 44 -8.07 0.60 -12.19
CA THR A 44 -8.03 -0.86 -12.08
C THR A 44 -8.39 -1.53 -13.38
N VAL A 45 -7.81 -2.70 -13.58
CA VAL A 45 -7.97 -3.51 -14.77
C VAL A 45 -8.28 -4.96 -14.38
N SER A 46 -9.29 -5.55 -15.01
CA SER A 46 -9.77 -6.90 -14.74
C SER A 46 -9.42 -7.82 -15.91
N ALA A 47 -8.35 -8.60 -15.77
CA ALA A 47 -7.97 -9.56 -16.81
C ALA A 47 -8.92 -10.79 -16.80
N PRO A 48 -9.35 -11.29 -17.98
CA PRO A 48 -10.10 -12.53 -18.08
C PRO A 48 -9.25 -13.76 -17.67
N PRO A 49 -9.87 -14.94 -17.47
CA PRO A 49 -9.14 -16.17 -17.11
C PRO A 49 -8.06 -16.60 -18.13
N GLU A 50 -8.20 -16.17 -19.38
CA GLU A 50 -7.25 -16.40 -20.47
C GLU A 50 -7.05 -15.09 -21.23
N ALA A 51 -5.79 -14.66 -21.37
CA ALA A 51 -5.39 -13.45 -22.08
C ALA A 51 -4.06 -13.72 -22.81
N ASP A 52 -3.78 -12.94 -23.86
CA ASP A 52 -2.51 -12.99 -24.56
C ASP A 52 -1.43 -12.26 -23.74
N LEU A 53 -0.26 -12.88 -23.60
CA LEU A 53 0.89 -12.31 -22.88
C LEU A 53 2.05 -12.19 -23.86
N GLU A 54 2.47 -10.95 -24.11
CA GLU A 54 3.66 -10.64 -24.90
C GLU A 54 4.78 -10.14 -24.00
N THR A 55 6.01 -10.48 -24.35
CA THR A 55 7.19 -10.02 -23.62
C THR A 55 8.27 -9.68 -24.63
N GLU A 56 8.67 -8.41 -24.63
CA GLU A 56 9.66 -7.88 -25.55
C GLU A 56 10.86 -7.33 -24.78
N VAL A 57 12.05 -7.54 -25.33
CA VAL A 57 13.30 -7.01 -24.77
C VAL A 57 14.05 -6.27 -25.87
N GLU A 58 14.08 -4.95 -25.76
CA GLU A 58 14.68 -4.09 -26.77
C GLU A 58 15.95 -3.41 -26.27
N ARG A 59 16.82 -3.04 -27.21
CA ARG A 59 17.96 -2.17 -26.95
C ARG A 59 17.86 -0.91 -27.79
N GLU A 60 17.69 0.22 -27.12
CA GLU A 60 17.69 1.54 -27.73
C GLU A 60 18.95 2.31 -27.28
N GLY A 61 19.97 2.32 -28.13
CA GLY A 61 21.28 2.87 -27.79
C GLY A 61 21.91 2.13 -26.60
N GLU A 62 22.06 2.83 -25.46
CA GLU A 62 22.60 2.28 -24.20
C GLU A 62 21.50 1.79 -23.23
N ARG A 63 20.22 2.00 -23.58
CA ARG A 63 19.09 1.56 -22.75
C ARG A 63 18.66 0.13 -23.12
N LEU A 64 18.29 -0.62 -22.09
CA LEU A 64 17.63 -1.92 -22.22
C LEU A 64 16.19 -1.75 -21.72
N ASN A 65 15.22 -2.03 -22.59
CA ASN A 65 13.80 -1.97 -22.26
C ASN A 65 13.28 -3.41 -22.14
N LEU A 66 12.48 -3.67 -21.11
CA LEU A 66 11.71 -4.91 -20.96
C LEU A 66 10.24 -4.47 -20.91
N GLU A 67 9.48 -4.91 -21.90
CA GLU A 67 8.06 -4.63 -22.03
C GLU A 67 7.30 -5.93 -21.78
N ILE A 68 6.27 -5.84 -20.95
CA ILE A 68 5.38 -6.96 -20.63
C ILE A 68 3.98 -6.44 -20.90
N GLU A 69 3.36 -6.97 -21.94
CA GLU A 69 2.02 -6.60 -22.37
C GLU A 69 1.07 -7.77 -22.12
N VAL A 70 -0.09 -7.46 -21.55
CA VAL A 70 -1.19 -8.42 -21.41
C VAL A 70 -2.36 -7.85 -22.20
N ALA A 71 -2.82 -8.57 -23.22
CA ALA A 71 -3.83 -8.13 -24.15
C ALA A 71 -5.03 -9.08 -24.16
N TRP A 72 -6.23 -8.53 -24.24
CA TRP A 72 -7.47 -9.26 -24.40
C TRP A 72 -8.52 -8.40 -25.10
N THR A 73 -9.63 -9.02 -25.49
CA THR A 73 -10.79 -8.27 -26.00
C THR A 73 -11.55 -7.69 -24.81
N GLU A 74 -11.66 -6.37 -24.77
CA GLU A 74 -12.38 -5.63 -23.72
C GLU A 74 -13.85 -6.08 -23.61
N ASP A 75 -14.26 -6.44 -22.39
CA ASP A 75 -15.65 -6.53 -21.93
C ASP A 75 -15.93 -5.36 -20.97
N GLY A 76 -17.16 -4.85 -20.94
CA GLY A 76 -17.47 -3.48 -20.53
C GLY A 76 -17.02 -3.03 -19.12
N ASP A 77 -16.75 -3.97 -18.21
CA ASP A 77 -16.30 -3.70 -16.83
C ASP A 77 -14.80 -4.00 -16.62
N ASP A 78 -14.03 -4.15 -17.70
CA ASP A 78 -12.61 -4.54 -17.63
C ASP A 78 -11.70 -3.41 -17.14
N VAL A 79 -12.11 -2.14 -17.28
CA VAL A 79 -11.35 -0.98 -16.81
C VAL A 79 -12.25 -0.08 -15.97
N ASP A 80 -11.78 0.24 -14.76
CA ASP A 80 -12.42 1.23 -13.90
C ASP A 80 -11.41 2.33 -13.57
N THR A 81 -11.67 3.54 -14.06
CA THR A 81 -10.83 4.74 -13.87
C THR A 81 -11.14 5.51 -12.58
N ASP A 82 -12.17 5.10 -11.85
CA ASP A 82 -12.64 5.73 -10.61
C ASP A 82 -12.65 4.74 -9.42
N ALA A 83 -12.28 3.48 -9.64
CA ALA A 83 -12.20 2.45 -8.60
C ALA A 83 -11.11 2.75 -7.58
N ALA A 84 -11.51 2.90 -6.32
CA ALA A 84 -10.60 2.71 -5.21
C ALA A 84 -10.27 1.21 -5.10
N ALA A 85 -9.09 0.77 -5.57
CA ALA A 85 -8.66 -0.61 -5.35
C ALA A 85 -8.45 -0.93 -3.84
N SER A 86 -8.38 0.13 -3.03
CA SER A 86 -8.35 0.07 -1.57
C SER A 86 -9.71 -0.32 -1.01
N LYS A 87 -9.69 -1.24 -0.05
CA LYS A 87 -10.83 -1.61 0.80
C LYS A 87 -10.79 -0.87 2.15
N ALA A 88 -10.22 0.33 2.15
CA ALA A 88 -10.03 1.12 3.36
C ALA A 88 -10.03 2.63 3.07
N THR A 89 -10.39 3.40 4.09
CA THR A 89 -10.48 4.86 4.10
C THR A 89 -9.65 5.43 5.25
N PHE A 90 -8.89 6.49 4.98
CA PHE A 90 -8.30 7.32 6.01
C PHE A 90 -9.37 8.24 6.58
N GLU A 91 -9.66 8.10 7.86
CA GLU A 91 -10.53 9.00 8.60
C GLU A 91 -9.67 9.95 9.42
N LEU A 92 -9.84 11.25 9.17
CA LEU A 92 -9.16 12.35 9.84
C LEU A 92 -10.14 13.04 10.80
N PHE A 93 -9.84 13.04 12.09
CA PHE A 93 -10.77 13.51 13.13
C PHE A 93 -10.04 14.25 14.25
N GLU A 94 -10.77 15.09 14.99
CA GLU A 94 -10.30 15.72 16.22
C GLU A 94 -10.75 14.89 17.43
N ASP A 95 -9.82 14.60 18.33
CA ASP A 95 -10.12 13.80 19.51
C ASP A 95 -10.64 14.66 20.68
N SER A 96 -10.97 14.02 21.81
CA SER A 96 -11.44 14.73 23.01
C SER A 96 -10.41 15.68 23.66
N ALA A 97 -9.14 15.58 23.26
CA ALA A 97 -8.05 16.42 23.75
C ALA A 97 -7.74 17.58 22.78
N GLU A 98 -8.61 17.83 21.78
CA GLU A 98 -8.42 18.86 20.74
C GLU A 98 -7.16 18.59 19.90
N GLU A 99 -6.76 17.31 19.79
CA GLU A 99 -5.68 16.85 18.94
C GLU A 99 -6.23 16.19 17.69
N TRP A 100 -5.69 16.55 16.54
CA TRP A 100 -6.01 15.90 15.28
C TRP A 100 -5.37 14.53 15.22
N ARG A 101 -6.13 13.54 14.76
CA ARG A 101 -5.65 12.16 14.55
C ARG A 101 -6.17 11.64 13.22
N TRP A 102 -5.51 10.61 12.74
CA TRP A 102 -5.99 9.85 11.59
C TRP A 102 -6.01 8.37 11.95
N ARG A 103 -6.94 7.64 11.35
CA ARG A 103 -7.00 6.17 11.38
C ARG A 103 -7.33 5.64 9.99
N LEU A 104 -6.74 4.52 9.61
CA LEU A 104 -7.06 3.79 8.39
C LEU A 104 -8.07 2.69 8.74
N VAL A 105 -9.30 2.82 8.25
CA VAL A 105 -10.42 1.92 8.54
C VAL A 105 -10.71 1.08 7.32
N HIS A 106 -10.65 -0.25 7.46
CA HIS A 106 -11.07 -1.17 6.41
C HIS A 106 -12.61 -1.17 6.31
N ASP A 107 -13.18 -1.42 5.13
CA ASP A 107 -14.63 -1.53 4.87
C ASP A 107 -15.40 -2.47 5.82
N ASN A 108 -14.70 -3.38 6.51
CA ASN A 108 -15.28 -4.27 7.51
C ASN A 108 -15.37 -3.61 8.91
N GLY A 109 -15.07 -2.32 9.02
CA GLY A 109 -15.10 -1.50 10.23
C GLY A 109 -13.85 -1.61 11.12
N ASN A 110 -12.85 -2.42 10.75
CA ASN A 110 -11.65 -2.56 11.57
C ASN A 110 -10.65 -1.44 11.28
N VAL A 111 -10.18 -0.77 12.32
CA VAL A 111 -8.98 0.08 12.26
C VAL A 111 -7.77 -0.81 12.01
N ILE A 112 -7.13 -0.63 10.85
CA ILE A 112 -5.95 -1.39 10.46
C ILE A 112 -4.65 -0.62 10.66
N ALA A 113 -4.69 0.70 10.81
CA ALA A 113 -3.55 1.53 11.22
C ALA A 113 -4.05 2.85 11.84
N ASP A 114 -3.25 3.50 12.68
CA ASP A 114 -3.46 4.88 13.10
C ASP A 114 -2.12 5.60 13.33
N GLY A 115 -2.18 6.92 13.53
CA GLY A 115 -1.00 7.78 13.65
C GLY A 115 -0.20 7.64 14.94
N GLY A 116 -0.69 6.90 15.95
CA GLY A 116 -0.03 6.70 17.25
C GLY A 116 0.12 7.96 18.13
N GLU A 117 -0.05 9.15 17.55
CA GLU A 117 0.17 10.44 18.18
C GLU A 117 -0.96 11.44 17.83
N GLY A 118 -1.16 12.44 18.69
CA GLY A 118 -2.01 13.60 18.41
C GLY A 118 -1.24 14.70 17.67
N TYR A 119 -1.87 15.30 16.66
CA TYR A 119 -1.31 16.38 15.87
C TYR A 119 -1.97 17.72 16.22
N ALA A 120 -1.17 18.80 16.19
CA ALA A 120 -1.67 20.14 16.49
C ALA A 120 -2.60 20.75 15.41
N SER A 121 -2.77 20.10 14.25
CA SER A 121 -3.68 20.54 13.21
C SER A 121 -4.02 19.43 12.22
N ALA A 122 -5.18 19.56 11.55
CA ALA A 122 -5.62 18.66 10.48
C ALA A 122 -4.55 18.49 9.40
N GLN A 123 -3.94 19.60 8.98
CA GLN A 123 -2.87 19.59 7.96
C GLN A 123 -1.64 18.77 8.39
N LYS A 124 -1.29 18.78 9.69
CA LYS A 124 -0.15 17.97 10.18
C LYS A 124 -0.51 16.49 10.24
N ALA A 125 -1.74 16.16 10.60
CA ALA A 125 -2.23 14.78 10.54
C ALA A 125 -2.30 14.26 9.09
N GLU A 126 -2.71 15.10 8.13
CA GLU A 126 -2.65 14.80 6.69
C GLU A 126 -1.20 14.56 6.21
N GLN A 127 -0.24 15.35 6.66
CA GLN A 127 1.18 15.07 6.37
C GLN A 127 1.63 13.73 6.96
N GLY A 128 1.13 13.38 8.14
CA GLY A 128 1.35 12.09 8.78
C GLY A 128 0.85 10.92 7.93
N LEU A 129 -0.41 10.95 7.51
CA LEU A 129 -0.99 9.88 6.68
C LEU A 129 -0.33 9.79 5.29
N GLU A 130 0.09 10.91 4.69
CA GLU A 130 0.82 10.91 3.41
C GLU A 130 2.22 10.28 3.53
N SER A 131 2.87 10.46 4.69
CA SER A 131 4.12 9.75 5.00
C SER A 131 3.91 8.23 4.99
N VAL A 132 2.79 7.77 5.54
CA VAL A 132 2.41 6.34 5.55
C VAL A 132 2.07 5.84 4.14
N ARG A 133 1.28 6.61 3.37
CA ARG A 133 0.91 6.31 1.97
C ARG A 133 2.15 6.05 1.10
N SER A 134 3.16 6.89 1.28
CA SER A 134 4.43 6.82 0.54
C SER A 134 5.28 5.62 0.96
N ASN A 135 5.44 5.40 2.26
CA ASN A 135 6.44 4.48 2.81
C ASN A 135 5.94 3.05 3.01
N ALA A 136 4.74 2.86 3.55
CA ALA A 136 4.26 1.54 3.98
C ALA A 136 4.33 0.46 2.87
N PRO A 137 3.95 0.71 1.60
CA PRO A 137 3.93 -0.34 0.56
C PRO A 137 5.31 -0.98 0.32
N GLY A 138 6.38 -0.20 0.41
CA GLY A 138 7.77 -0.62 0.20
C GLY A 138 8.54 -0.99 1.47
N ALA A 139 8.06 -0.56 2.64
CA ALA A 139 8.75 -0.71 3.93
C ALA A 139 9.14 -2.16 4.24
N ASN A 140 10.33 -2.38 4.79
CA ASN A 140 10.73 -3.72 5.25
C ASN A 140 9.91 -4.13 6.50
N VAL A 141 9.89 -5.43 6.84
CA VAL A 141 9.31 -5.91 8.10
C VAL A 141 10.41 -6.57 8.92
N ILE A 142 10.80 -5.93 10.02
CA ILE A 142 11.73 -6.46 11.01
C ILE A 142 10.94 -7.07 12.16
N ASP A 143 11.40 -8.23 12.60
CA ASP A 143 10.81 -9.00 13.66
C ASP A 143 11.69 -8.89 14.91
N GLN A 144 11.36 -7.99 15.84
CA GLN A 144 12.21 -7.69 17.00
C GLN A 144 12.41 -8.88 17.94
N SER A 145 11.62 -9.96 17.80
CA SER A 145 11.83 -11.20 18.55
C SER A 145 12.92 -12.11 17.96
N LYS A 146 13.53 -11.70 16.84
CA LYS A 146 14.59 -12.40 16.14
C LYS A 146 15.77 -11.45 15.97
N ASP A 147 16.96 -12.03 15.91
CA ASP A 147 18.16 -11.34 15.40
C ASP A 147 18.06 -11.24 13.87
N ASP A 148 17.03 -10.56 13.37
CA ASP A 148 16.81 -10.29 11.95
C ASP A 148 17.45 -8.93 11.63
N GLU A 149 18.44 -8.93 10.74
CA GLU A 149 19.02 -7.68 10.26
C GLU A 149 18.07 -6.98 9.27
N SER A 150 18.07 -5.65 9.31
CA SER A 150 17.36 -4.82 8.34
C SER A 150 17.86 -5.16 6.94
N GLN A 151 17.03 -5.84 6.14
CA GLN A 151 17.23 -5.85 4.70
C GLN A 151 16.88 -4.48 4.14
N ASP A 152 17.71 -3.99 3.22
CA ASP A 152 17.52 -2.75 2.47
C ASP A 152 16.07 -2.67 1.93
N GLY A 153 15.25 -1.88 2.63
CA GLY A 153 13.84 -1.66 2.34
C GLY A 153 13.79 -0.52 1.34
N GLY A 154 13.11 -0.69 0.21
CA GLY A 154 13.05 0.36 -0.82
C GLY A 154 12.15 1.55 -0.43
N SER A 155 12.14 1.93 0.85
CA SER A 155 11.37 3.00 1.49
C SER A 155 12.18 3.50 2.68
N ASP A 156 12.01 4.77 3.02
CA ASP A 156 12.64 5.41 4.18
C ASP A 156 11.96 5.04 5.52
N ALA A 157 11.28 3.88 5.57
CA ALA A 157 10.63 3.38 6.77
C ALA A 157 10.61 1.85 6.86
N THR A 158 10.49 1.37 8.09
CA THR A 158 10.48 -0.05 8.43
C THR A 158 9.33 -0.39 9.37
N PHE A 159 8.58 -1.44 9.04
CA PHE A 159 7.66 -2.07 9.98
C PHE A 159 8.45 -2.85 11.03
N GLU A 160 8.30 -2.48 12.29
CA GLU A 160 8.83 -3.23 13.42
C GLU A 160 7.70 -4.05 14.05
N LEU A 161 7.86 -5.36 14.09
CA LEU A 161 6.95 -6.31 14.70
C LEU A 161 7.50 -6.74 16.07
N PHE A 162 6.74 -6.50 17.14
CA PHE A 162 7.18 -6.74 18.52
C PHE A 162 6.05 -7.29 19.39
N ALA A 163 6.39 -7.84 20.56
CA ALA A 163 5.43 -8.18 21.60
C ALA A 163 5.46 -7.11 22.68
N ASP A 164 4.30 -6.64 23.12
CA ASP A 164 4.19 -5.68 24.22
C ASP A 164 4.32 -6.38 25.59
N SER A 165 4.25 -5.58 26.66
CA SER A 165 4.36 -6.07 28.04
C SER A 165 3.19 -6.98 28.47
N ALA A 166 2.06 -6.94 27.75
CA ALA A 166 0.91 -7.82 27.95
C ALA A 166 1.03 -9.12 27.12
N GLY A 167 2.10 -9.30 26.36
CA GLY A 167 2.31 -10.44 25.47
C GLY A 167 1.49 -10.37 24.18
N GLN A 168 0.84 -9.23 23.89
CA GLN A 168 0.14 -9.01 22.64
C GLN A 168 1.15 -8.60 21.56
N TRP A 169 0.95 -9.11 20.35
CA TRP A 169 1.78 -8.74 19.22
C TRP A 169 1.32 -7.41 18.65
N ARG A 170 2.25 -6.50 18.40
CA ARG A 170 2.00 -5.19 17.81
C ARG A 170 2.98 -4.95 16.67
N TRP A 171 2.65 -3.99 15.84
CA TRP A 171 3.59 -3.46 14.88
C TRP A 171 3.53 -1.94 14.89
N ARG A 172 4.64 -1.31 14.51
CA ARG A 172 4.75 0.12 14.23
C ARG A 172 5.55 0.33 12.96
N LEU A 173 5.27 1.39 12.22
CA LEU A 173 6.03 1.84 11.07
C LEU A 173 6.94 2.99 11.53
N VAL A 174 8.25 2.75 11.48
CA VAL A 174 9.27 3.69 11.94
C VAL A 174 9.98 4.24 10.72
N HIS A 175 9.97 5.56 10.55
CA HIS A 175 10.76 6.24 9.53
C HIS A 175 12.25 6.20 9.91
N ASP A 176 13.15 6.26 8.95
CA ASP A 176 14.61 6.26 9.15
C ASP A 176 15.13 7.42 10.02
N ASN A 177 14.32 8.46 10.23
CA ASN A 177 14.62 9.54 11.17
C ASN A 177 14.29 9.20 12.63
N GLY A 178 13.75 8.00 12.89
CA GLY A 178 13.37 7.49 14.20
C GLY A 178 11.91 7.73 14.59
N ASN A 179 11.14 8.50 13.82
CA ASN A 179 9.75 8.81 14.15
C ASN A 179 8.84 7.62 13.84
N ILE A 180 7.89 7.35 14.74
CA ILE A 180 6.79 6.42 14.46
C ILE A 180 5.77 7.18 13.63
N ILE A 181 5.53 6.72 12.40
CA ILE A 181 4.58 7.36 11.49
C ILE A 181 3.25 6.62 11.41
N ALA A 182 3.18 5.37 11.89
CA ALA A 182 1.94 4.63 12.07
C ALA A 182 2.11 3.51 13.09
N ASP A 183 1.04 3.08 13.74
CA ASP A 183 0.97 1.80 14.44
C ASP A 183 -0.35 1.08 14.19
N GLY A 184 -0.44 -0.17 14.64
CA GLY A 184 -1.60 -1.02 14.39
C GLY A 184 -2.83 -0.71 15.25
N GLY A 185 -2.75 0.23 16.21
CA GLY A 185 -3.81 0.65 17.13
C GLY A 185 -4.25 -0.39 18.15
N GLN A 186 -3.91 -1.66 17.93
CA GLN A 186 -4.41 -2.79 18.69
C GLN A 186 -3.31 -3.83 18.99
N GLY A 187 -3.53 -4.60 20.05
CA GLY A 187 -2.72 -5.76 20.39
C GLY A 187 -3.29 -7.04 19.78
N TYR A 188 -2.53 -7.67 18.89
CA TYR A 188 -2.92 -8.92 18.23
C TYR A 188 -2.62 -10.14 19.11
N SER A 189 -3.52 -11.12 19.09
CA SER A 189 -3.35 -12.37 19.86
C SER A 189 -2.21 -13.27 19.33
N SER A 190 -1.64 -12.96 18.17
CA SER A 190 -0.52 -13.71 17.60
C SER A 190 0.27 -12.89 16.61
N LYS A 191 1.53 -13.26 16.44
CA LYS A 191 2.45 -12.71 15.46
C LYS A 191 1.93 -12.78 14.03
N GLN A 192 1.29 -13.89 13.67
CA GLN A 192 0.72 -14.07 12.33
C GLN A 192 -0.40 -13.08 12.06
N LYS A 193 -1.25 -12.79 13.06
CA LYS A 193 -2.31 -11.78 12.94
C LYS A 193 -1.75 -10.37 12.82
N ALA A 194 -0.73 -10.02 13.60
CA ALA A 194 -0.04 -8.73 13.42
C ALA A 194 0.58 -8.60 12.02
N LYS A 195 1.18 -9.69 11.48
CA LYS A 195 1.66 -9.74 10.09
C LYS A 195 0.55 -9.66 9.05
N GLN A 196 -0.68 -10.08 9.36
CA GLN A 196 -1.84 -9.87 8.49
C GLN A 196 -2.27 -8.40 8.52
N GLY A 197 -2.32 -7.78 9.70
CA GLY A 197 -2.62 -6.36 9.87
C GLY A 197 -1.70 -5.47 9.04
N LEU A 198 -0.37 -5.60 9.21
CA LEU A 198 0.58 -4.80 8.42
C LEU A 198 0.46 -5.05 6.90
N ARG A 199 0.12 -6.27 6.45
CA ARG A 199 -0.09 -6.56 5.02
C ARG A 199 -1.35 -5.86 4.50
N SER A 200 -2.39 -5.78 5.33
CA SER A 200 -3.61 -5.03 5.02
C SER A 200 -3.28 -3.55 4.80
N VAL A 201 -2.44 -2.96 5.66
CA VAL A 201 -1.98 -1.58 5.49
C VAL A 201 -1.25 -1.42 4.16
N LYS A 202 -0.24 -2.24 3.87
CA LYS A 202 0.53 -2.18 2.61
C LYS A 202 -0.33 -2.24 1.35
N GLN A 203 -1.45 -2.97 1.41
CA GLN A 203 -2.34 -3.16 0.27
C GLN A 203 -3.24 -1.95 0.04
N ASN A 204 -3.75 -1.35 1.12
CA ASN A 204 -4.83 -0.38 1.03
C ASN A 204 -4.35 1.09 1.06
N VAL A 205 -3.21 1.40 1.69
CA VAL A 205 -2.82 2.80 1.93
C VAL A 205 -2.77 3.70 0.68
N ARG A 206 -2.34 3.21 -0.49
CA ARG A 206 -2.18 4.08 -1.68
C ARG A 206 -3.50 4.52 -2.29
N GLY A 207 -4.48 3.61 -2.36
CA GLY A 207 -5.81 3.90 -2.91
C GLY A 207 -6.84 4.32 -1.88
N ALA A 208 -6.45 4.46 -0.61
CA ALA A 208 -7.38 4.85 0.44
C ALA A 208 -7.78 6.32 0.27
N GLN A 209 -9.09 6.55 0.22
CA GLN A 209 -9.66 7.90 0.24
C GLN A 209 -9.41 8.55 1.60
N VAL A 210 -9.41 9.88 1.64
CA VAL A 210 -9.28 10.64 2.89
C VAL A 210 -10.61 11.32 3.17
N GLU A 211 -11.24 10.95 4.29
CA GLU A 211 -12.46 11.55 4.81
C GLU A 211 -12.13 12.34 6.07
N ARG A 212 -12.68 13.54 6.19
CA ARG A 212 -12.58 14.34 7.42
C ARG A 212 -13.90 14.23 8.17
N GLU A 213 -13.84 13.76 9.42
CA GLU A 213 -14.98 13.81 10.34
C GLU A 213 -15.20 15.28 10.77
N GLU A 214 -16.45 15.76 10.69
CA GLU A 214 -16.87 17.10 11.14
C GLU A 214 -17.25 17.16 12.63
#